data_AF-A0A850QS29-F1
#
_entry.id   AF-A0A850QS29-F1
#
_cell.length_a   1.000
_cell.length_b   1.000
_cell.length_c   1.000
_cell.angle_alpha   90.00
_cell.angle_beta   90.00
_cell.angle_gamma   90.00
#
_symmetry.space_group_name_H-M   'P 1'
#
loop_
_entity.id
_entity.type
_entity.pdbx_description
1 polymer ?
#
loop_
_entity_poly.entity_id
_entity_poly.type
_entity_poly.pdbx_seq_one_letter_code
_entity_poly.pdbx_strand_id
1 'polypeptide(L)'
;CSPKAKVWHTLDFTALWQLYQCERQRVVAAMDYLAQKGWLTLESKQMTDVYKITHSSFNIEDEAKALYDLFHNKENNEINRIDEMIGFFESKECLSYKLAQYFGDENAPKQCHHCSVCRGKTATLPVIVLAEPIDNRKITQWCDEFIAKCNEQPEASVLSRFLTGMASPIHTTIKAKSLKGFAQLEHYPYKDVLEHVKQCYG
;
A
#
# COMPACT_ATOMS: atom_id res chain seq x y z
N CYS A 1 -34.96 -3.44 -25.47
CA CYS A 1 -35.27 -4.50 -24.49
C CYS A 1 -34.40 -4.30 -23.26
N SER A 2 -34.92 -3.68 -22.19
CA SER A 2 -34.16 -3.45 -20.95
C SER A 2 -34.12 -4.75 -20.13
N PRO A 3 -32.96 -5.32 -19.81
CA PRO A 3 -32.90 -6.48 -18.92
C PRO A 3 -33.34 -6.08 -17.50
N LYS A 4 -34.21 -6.88 -16.87
CA LYS A 4 -34.64 -6.67 -15.48
C LYS A 4 -33.42 -6.69 -14.56
N ALA A 5 -33.31 -5.69 -13.69
CA ALA A 5 -32.27 -5.64 -12.65
C ALA A 5 -32.41 -6.82 -11.68
N LYS A 6 -31.31 -7.50 -11.38
CA LYS A 6 -31.26 -8.51 -10.31
C LYS A 6 -31.26 -7.78 -8.97
N VAL A 7 -32.17 -8.17 -8.07
CA VAL A 7 -32.22 -7.67 -6.68
C VAL A 7 -31.68 -8.76 -5.77
N TRP A 8 -30.71 -8.42 -4.93
CA TRP A 8 -30.09 -9.33 -3.97
C TRP A 8 -30.56 -9.03 -2.55
N HIS A 9 -30.81 -10.08 -1.77
CA HIS A 9 -31.20 -9.99 -0.37
C HIS A 9 -30.31 -10.91 0.48
N THR A 10 -29.97 -10.46 1.68
CA THR A 10 -29.20 -11.25 2.65
C THR A 10 -30.13 -11.85 3.69
N LEU A 11 -30.02 -13.16 3.91
CA LEU A 11 -30.77 -13.88 4.93
C LEU A 11 -30.09 -13.74 6.30
N ASP A 12 -30.80 -13.18 7.28
CA ASP A 12 -30.36 -13.13 8.67
C ASP A 12 -30.86 -14.37 9.42
N PHE A 13 -29.99 -15.36 9.57
CA PHE A 13 -30.28 -16.59 10.30
C PHE A 13 -30.48 -16.36 11.81
N THR A 14 -29.89 -15.30 12.38
CA THR A 14 -30.04 -14.98 13.80
C THR A 14 -31.45 -14.48 14.08
N ALA A 15 -31.94 -13.54 13.25
CA ALA A 15 -33.31 -13.03 13.35
C ALA A 15 -34.35 -14.15 13.13
N LEU A 16 -34.13 -15.04 12.17
CA LEU A 16 -35.01 -16.18 11.92
C LEU A 16 -35.07 -17.16 13.10
N TRP A 17 -33.93 -17.42 13.73
CA TRP A 17 -33.90 -18.24 14.95
C TRP A 17 -34.66 -17.58 16.09
N GLN A 18 -34.42 -16.29 16.34
CA GLN A 18 -35.06 -15.55 17.43
C GLN A 18 -36.58 -15.46 17.27
N LEU A 19 -37.07 -15.20 16.06
CA LEU A 19 -38.50 -14.98 15.80
C LEU A 19 -39.29 -16.28 15.58
N TYR A 20 -38.70 -17.25 14.89
CA TYR A 20 -39.41 -18.43 14.40
C TYR A 20 -38.82 -19.76 14.89
N GLN A 21 -37.75 -19.74 15.70
CA GLN A 21 -37.04 -20.93 16.19
C GLN A 21 -36.71 -21.92 15.06
N CYS A 22 -36.43 -21.38 13.87
CA CYS A 22 -36.17 -22.19 12.69
C CYS A 22 -34.70 -22.61 12.67
N GLU A 23 -34.46 -23.92 12.74
CA GLU A 23 -33.13 -24.48 12.59
C GLU A 23 -32.51 -24.10 11.24
N ARG A 24 -31.23 -23.69 11.27
CA ARG A 24 -30.49 -23.24 10.09
C ARG A 24 -30.58 -24.24 8.94
N GLN A 25 -30.47 -25.54 9.23
CA GLN A 25 -30.53 -26.59 8.20
C GLN A 25 -31.86 -26.58 7.44
N ARG A 26 -32.98 -26.37 8.14
CA ARG A 26 -34.31 -26.32 7.51
C ARG A 26 -34.46 -25.11 6.59
N VAL A 27 -33.95 -23.95 7.01
CA VAL A 27 -33.96 -22.72 6.20
C VAL A 27 -33.11 -22.89 4.95
N VAL A 28 -31.90 -23.46 5.09
CA VAL A 28 -31.01 -23.74 3.94
C VAL A 28 -31.68 -24.70 2.95
N ALA A 29 -32.26 -25.81 3.44
CA ALA A 29 -32.94 -26.78 2.58
C ALA A 29 -34.13 -26.17 1.81
N ALA A 30 -34.89 -25.28 2.45
CA ALA A 30 -35.98 -24.56 1.78
C ALA A 30 -35.46 -23.62 0.69
N MET A 31 -34.38 -22.88 0.95
CA MET A 31 -33.77 -21.98 -0.03
C MET A 31 -33.18 -22.76 -1.22
N ASP A 32 -32.50 -23.88 -0.97
CA ASP A 32 -31.98 -24.77 -2.01
C ASP A 32 -33.10 -25.32 -2.89
N TYR A 33 -34.22 -25.72 -2.29
CA TYR A 33 -35.39 -26.17 -3.03
C TYR A 33 -35.94 -25.08 -3.97
N LEU A 34 -36.05 -23.84 -3.49
CA LEU A 34 -36.51 -22.71 -4.31
C LEU A 34 -35.53 -22.38 -5.45
N ALA A 35 -34.23 -22.52 -5.19
CA ALA A 35 -33.19 -22.38 -6.20
C ALA A 35 -33.28 -23.47 -7.28
N GLN A 36 -33.49 -24.74 -6.88
CA GLN A 36 -33.69 -25.87 -7.80
C GLN A 36 -34.93 -25.70 -8.70
N LYS A 37 -35.98 -25.04 -8.19
CA LYS A 37 -37.17 -24.68 -9.00
C LYS A 37 -36.93 -23.48 -9.93
N GLY A 38 -35.76 -22.84 -9.87
CA GLY A 38 -35.40 -21.69 -10.68
C GLY A 38 -36.08 -20.39 -10.27
N TRP A 39 -36.66 -20.33 -9.07
CA TRP A 39 -37.37 -19.14 -8.58
C TRP A 39 -36.42 -18.09 -7.99
N LEU A 40 -35.24 -18.51 -7.54
CA LEU A 40 -34.20 -17.63 -7.03
C LEU A 40 -32.82 -18.14 -7.41
N THR A 41 -31.81 -17.28 -7.26
CA THR A 41 -30.40 -17.64 -7.37
C THR A 41 -29.77 -17.50 -5.99
N LEU A 42 -29.03 -18.50 -5.56
CA LEU A 42 -28.26 -18.46 -4.32
C LEU A 42 -26.80 -18.15 -4.64
N GLU A 43 -26.23 -17.24 -3.87
CA GLU A 43 -24.80 -16.93 -3.90
C GLU A 43 -24.27 -17.04 -2.46
N SER A 44 -23.27 -17.89 -2.26
CA SER A 44 -22.59 -18.00 -0.97
C SER A 44 -21.59 -16.85 -0.85
N LYS A 45 -21.86 -15.91 0.07
CA LYS A 45 -20.86 -14.92 0.45
C LYS A 45 -19.71 -15.63 1.18
N GLN A 46 -18.46 -15.33 0.83
CA GLN A 46 -17.30 -15.88 1.53
C GLN A 46 -17.43 -15.62 3.04
N MET A 47 -17.05 -16.62 3.85
CA MET A 47 -17.02 -16.51 5.30
C MET A 47 -16.12 -15.33 5.68
N THR A 48 -16.65 -14.37 6.43
CA THR A 48 -15.89 -13.22 6.94
C THR A 48 -15.68 -13.45 8.43
N ASP A 49 -14.42 -13.52 8.85
CA ASP A 49 -14.10 -13.58 10.27
C ASP A 49 -14.49 -12.26 10.93
N VAL A 50 -15.40 -12.34 11.90
CA VAL A 50 -15.83 -11.20 12.70
C VAL A 50 -15.08 -11.22 14.03
N TYR A 51 -14.24 -10.21 14.23
CA TYR A 51 -13.50 -10.04 15.48
C TYR A 51 -14.28 -9.19 16.47
N LYS A 52 -14.23 -9.57 17.74
CA LYS A 52 -14.76 -8.80 18.86
C LYS A 52 -13.61 -8.41 19.78
N ILE A 53 -13.56 -7.16 20.19
CA ILE A 53 -12.63 -6.70 21.24
C ILE A 53 -13.06 -7.33 22.56
N THR A 54 -12.22 -8.23 23.11
CA THR A 54 -12.46 -8.90 24.39
C THR A 54 -11.99 -8.06 25.57
N HIS A 55 -10.97 -7.21 25.37
CA HIS A 55 -10.43 -6.30 26.36
C HIS A 55 -10.21 -4.93 25.72
N SER A 56 -10.99 -3.92 26.13
CA SER A 56 -10.81 -2.50 25.74
C SER A 56 -9.78 -1.77 26.60
N SER A 57 -8.93 -2.57 27.25
CA SER A 57 -7.84 -2.32 28.16
C SER A 57 -6.64 -1.49 27.73
N PHE A 58 -6.70 -0.68 26.67
CA PHE A 58 -5.49 -0.15 26.04
C PHE A 58 -5.48 1.37 25.94
N ASN A 59 -4.28 1.94 26.03
CA ASN A 59 -4.03 3.35 25.78
C ASN A 59 -3.99 3.56 24.26
N ILE A 60 -4.89 4.38 23.74
CA ILE A 60 -5.06 4.59 22.30
C ILE A 60 -3.83 5.29 21.72
N GLU A 61 -3.26 6.24 22.44
CA GLU A 61 -2.10 7.01 22.02
C GLU A 61 -0.85 6.11 21.91
N ASP A 62 -0.65 5.22 22.89
CA ASP A 62 0.48 4.28 22.88
C ASP A 62 0.35 3.26 21.74
N GLU A 63 -0.84 2.69 21.53
CA GLU A 63 -1.10 1.74 20.44
C GLU A 63 -0.99 2.39 19.06
N ALA A 64 -1.51 3.62 18.90
CA ALA A 64 -1.40 4.36 17.67
C ALA A 64 0.08 4.64 17.32
N LYS A 65 0.88 5.00 18.33
CA LYS A 65 2.33 5.18 18.16
C LYS A 65 3.04 3.87 17.80
N ALA A 66 2.73 2.78 18.50
CA ALA A 66 3.34 1.47 18.22
C ALA A 66 3.03 1.00 16.79
N LEU A 67 1.80 1.17 16.32
CA LEU A 67 1.41 0.87 14.95
C LEU A 67 2.14 1.78 13.95
N TYR A 68 2.20 3.08 14.21
CA TYR A 68 2.93 4.03 13.37
C TYR A 68 4.40 3.62 13.23
N ASP A 69 5.08 3.37 14.35
CA ASP A 69 6.49 2.98 14.38
C ASP A 69 6.71 1.65 13.65
N LEU A 70 5.81 0.68 13.81
CA LEU A 70 5.86 -0.60 13.09
C LEU A 70 5.83 -0.40 11.57
N PHE A 71 4.88 0.39 11.07
CA PHE A 71 4.75 0.65 9.63
C PHE A 71 5.92 1.47 9.09
N HIS A 72 6.36 2.48 9.83
CA HIS A 72 7.49 3.32 9.45
C HIS A 72 8.80 2.52 9.40
N ASN A 73 9.05 1.65 10.39
CA ASN A 73 10.22 0.77 10.38
C ASN A 73 10.16 -0.23 9.23
N LYS A 74 8.99 -0.78 8.93
CA LYS A 74 8.80 -1.69 7.78
C LYS A 74 9.07 -0.99 6.45
N GLU A 75 8.58 0.23 6.28
CA GLU A 75 8.85 1.05 5.09
C GLU A 75 10.35 1.26 4.88
N ASN A 76 11.08 1.67 5.93
CA ASN A 76 12.53 1.86 5.84
C ASN A 76 13.27 0.55 5.53
N ASN A 77 12.86 -0.57 6.13
CA ASN A 77 13.48 -1.86 5.87
C ASN A 77 13.26 -2.32 4.42
N GLU A 78 12.08 -2.12 3.85
CA GLU A 78 11.82 -2.47 2.45
C GLU A 78 12.57 -1.56 1.47
N ILE A 79 12.70 -0.26 1.76
CA ILE A 79 13.55 0.65 0.96
C ILE A 79 15.00 0.16 0.98
N ASN A 80 15.57 -0.09 2.16
CA ASN A 80 16.94 -0.58 2.30
C ASN A 80 17.14 -1.91 1.58
N ARG A 81 16.16 -2.82 1.66
CA ARG A 81 16.20 -4.10 0.97
C ARG A 81 16.20 -3.96 -0.55
N ILE A 82 15.46 -2.99 -1.10
CA ILE A 82 15.48 -2.69 -2.54
C ILE A 82 16.87 -2.15 -2.94
N ASP A 83 17.43 -1.24 -2.14
CA ASP A 83 18.78 -0.70 -2.38
C ASP A 83 19.85 -1.80 -2.34
N GLU A 84 19.79 -2.69 -1.34
CA GLU A 84 20.67 -3.86 -1.25
C GLU A 84 20.52 -4.80 -2.46
N MET A 85 19.29 -5.01 -2.92
CA MET A 85 19.00 -5.87 -4.07
C MET A 85 19.54 -5.27 -5.37
N ILE A 86 19.40 -3.95 -5.58
CA ILE A 86 19.99 -3.25 -6.73
C ILE A 86 21.51 -3.35 -6.66
N GLY A 87 22.11 -3.03 -5.52
CA GLY A 87 23.55 -3.12 -5.30
C GLY A 87 24.11 -4.55 -5.42
N PHE A 88 23.28 -5.57 -5.17
CA PHE A 88 23.61 -6.95 -5.46
C PHE A 88 23.72 -7.19 -6.97
N PHE A 89 22.73 -6.77 -7.77
CA PHE A 89 22.74 -7.01 -9.22
C PHE A 89 23.86 -6.26 -9.95
N GLU A 90 24.23 -5.08 -9.48
CA GLU A 90 25.32 -4.26 -10.05
C GLU A 90 26.71 -4.61 -9.49
N SER A 91 26.79 -5.61 -8.61
CA SER A 91 28.03 -5.98 -7.95
C SER A 91 29.10 -6.46 -8.93
N LYS A 92 30.37 -6.12 -8.62
CA LYS A 92 31.56 -6.64 -9.31
C LYS A 92 32.05 -7.97 -8.73
N GLU A 93 31.38 -8.48 -7.71
CA GLU A 93 31.69 -9.76 -7.06
C GLU A 93 30.76 -10.88 -7.55
N CYS A 94 31.15 -12.13 -7.30
CA CYS A 94 30.34 -13.29 -7.65
C CYS A 94 28.95 -13.22 -6.98
N LEU A 95 27.89 -13.16 -7.81
CA LEU A 95 26.51 -13.08 -7.30
C LEU A 95 26.13 -14.29 -6.45
N SER A 96 26.53 -15.49 -6.86
CA SER A 96 26.23 -16.70 -6.09
C SER A 96 26.92 -16.71 -4.72
N TYR A 97 28.13 -16.16 -4.63
CA TYR A 97 28.84 -16.02 -3.36
C TYR A 97 28.14 -15.04 -2.42
N LYS A 98 27.81 -13.84 -2.91
CA LYS A 98 27.10 -12.83 -2.11
C LYS A 98 25.72 -13.33 -1.64
N LEU A 99 25.01 -14.05 -2.51
CA LEU A 99 23.70 -14.61 -2.17
C LEU A 99 23.82 -15.69 -1.08
N ALA A 100 24.82 -16.56 -1.18
CA ALA A 100 25.10 -17.56 -0.15
C ALA A 100 25.40 -16.89 1.21
N GLN A 101 26.27 -15.87 1.23
CA GLN A 101 26.56 -15.11 2.45
C GLN A 101 25.31 -14.45 3.05
N TYR A 102 24.45 -13.87 2.21
CA TYR A 102 23.20 -13.26 2.66
C TYR A 102 22.29 -14.26 3.41
N PHE A 103 22.27 -15.53 2.97
CA PHE A 103 21.53 -16.61 3.63
C PHE A 103 22.34 -17.36 4.69
N GLY A 104 23.53 -16.87 5.07
CA GLY A 104 24.35 -17.44 6.13
C GLY A 104 25.23 -18.64 5.71
N ASP A 105 25.43 -18.87 4.41
CA ASP A 105 26.38 -19.86 3.92
C ASP A 105 27.76 -19.23 3.69
N GLU A 106 28.67 -19.48 4.63
CA GLU A 106 30.06 -19.00 4.60
C GLU A 106 30.99 -19.89 3.76
N ASN A 107 30.54 -21.08 3.32
CA ASN A 107 31.38 -22.06 2.63
C ASN A 107 31.32 -21.93 1.10
N ALA A 108 30.49 -21.02 0.59
CA ALA A 108 30.34 -20.83 -0.84
C ALA A 108 31.66 -20.37 -1.50
N PRO A 109 31.96 -20.86 -2.71
CA PRO A 109 33.16 -20.45 -3.42
C PRO A 109 33.09 -18.98 -3.81
N LYS A 110 34.20 -18.24 -3.61
CA LYS A 110 34.32 -16.82 -3.99
C LYS A 110 34.07 -16.56 -5.49
N GLN A 111 34.25 -17.58 -6.33
CA GLN A 111 33.93 -17.55 -7.76
C GLN A 111 33.13 -18.81 -8.13
N CYS A 112 31.88 -18.65 -8.55
CA CYS A 112 31.04 -19.78 -8.97
C CYS A 112 31.22 -20.17 -10.44
N HIS A 113 31.91 -19.33 -11.23
CA HIS A 113 32.17 -19.49 -12.66
C HIS A 113 30.93 -19.57 -13.58
N HIS A 114 29.71 -19.44 -13.06
CA HIS A 114 28.48 -19.51 -13.86
C HIS A 114 27.56 -18.27 -13.76
N CYS A 115 27.77 -17.38 -12.80
CA CYS A 115 27.01 -16.13 -12.73
C CYS A 115 27.46 -15.11 -13.78
N SER A 116 26.66 -14.08 -14.01
CA SER A 116 26.93 -13.02 -14.99
C SER A 116 28.29 -12.34 -14.74
N VAL A 117 28.59 -12.02 -13.48
CA VAL A 117 29.85 -11.38 -13.08
C VAL A 117 31.06 -12.28 -13.32
N CYS A 118 31.01 -13.56 -12.91
CA CYS A 118 32.09 -14.51 -13.18
C CYS A 118 32.31 -14.78 -14.67
N ARG A 119 31.31 -14.50 -15.51
CA ARG A 119 31.40 -14.56 -16.98
C ARG A 119 31.83 -13.22 -17.61
N GLY A 120 32.18 -12.22 -16.81
CA GLY A 120 32.58 -10.88 -17.28
C GLY A 120 31.43 -10.02 -17.80
N LYS A 121 30.18 -10.31 -17.43
CA LYS A 121 28.96 -9.62 -17.88
C LYS A 121 28.25 -8.94 -16.71
N THR A 122 28.90 -8.00 -16.04
CA THR A 122 28.28 -7.22 -14.96
C THR A 122 27.12 -6.38 -15.51
N ALA A 123 25.99 -6.40 -14.81
CA ALA A 123 24.83 -5.58 -15.15
C ALA A 123 24.98 -4.17 -14.56
N THR A 124 24.44 -3.19 -15.26
CA THR A 124 24.30 -1.81 -14.79
C THR A 124 22.89 -1.36 -15.10
N LEU A 125 22.17 -0.86 -14.10
CA LEU A 125 20.84 -0.31 -14.28
C LEU A 125 20.94 1.05 -14.99
N PRO A 126 19.94 1.39 -15.82
CA PRO A 126 19.89 2.70 -16.44
C PRO A 126 19.68 3.78 -15.37
N VAL A 127 20.45 4.86 -15.47
CA VAL A 127 20.28 6.03 -14.61
C VAL A 127 19.03 6.78 -15.04
N ILE A 128 18.20 7.17 -14.08
CA ILE A 128 17.06 8.06 -14.32
C ILE A 128 17.60 9.45 -14.61
N VAL A 129 17.36 9.95 -15.81
CA VAL A 129 17.70 11.33 -16.19
C VAL A 129 16.49 12.21 -15.90
N LEU A 130 16.59 13.05 -14.87
CA LEU A 130 15.58 14.06 -14.56
C LEU A 130 15.65 15.20 -15.58
N ALA A 131 14.50 15.74 -15.96
CA ALA A 131 14.41 16.79 -16.97
C ALA A 131 15.00 18.12 -16.45
N GLU A 132 14.71 18.48 -15.20
CA GLU A 132 15.23 19.69 -14.53
C GLU A 132 15.48 19.39 -13.05
N PRO A 133 16.36 20.13 -12.37
CA PRO A 133 16.43 20.08 -10.90
C PRO A 133 15.14 20.59 -10.25
N ILE A 134 14.82 20.07 -9.06
CA ILE A 134 13.67 20.54 -8.28
C ILE A 134 13.94 21.96 -7.78
N ASP A 135 13.03 22.89 -8.06
CA ASP A 135 13.10 24.29 -7.62
C ASP A 135 12.21 24.52 -6.39
N ASN A 136 12.82 24.84 -5.25
CA ASN A 136 12.13 25.15 -3.99
C ASN A 136 11.11 26.29 -4.13
N ARG A 137 11.32 27.24 -5.05
CA ARG A 137 10.34 28.32 -5.30
C ARG A 137 9.07 27.80 -5.97
N LYS A 138 9.18 26.78 -6.83
CA LYS A 138 8.03 26.13 -7.44
C LYS A 138 7.29 25.30 -6.38
N ILE A 139 8.02 24.61 -5.50
CA ILE A 139 7.42 23.86 -4.38
C ILE A 139 6.52 24.76 -3.55
N THR A 140 7.01 25.93 -3.13
CA THR A 140 6.21 26.82 -2.30
C THR A 140 4.93 27.25 -3.01
N GLN A 141 5.06 27.74 -4.25
CA GLN A 141 3.92 28.14 -5.08
C GLN A 141 2.89 27.02 -5.31
N TRP A 142 3.33 25.78 -5.45
CA TRP A 142 2.45 24.64 -5.66
C TRP A 142 1.72 24.21 -4.39
N CYS A 143 2.38 24.34 -3.24
CA CYS A 143 1.85 23.92 -1.95
C CYS A 143 0.99 24.99 -1.27
N ASP A 144 1.12 26.28 -1.61
CA ASP A 144 0.38 27.37 -0.94
C ASP A 144 -1.15 27.17 -0.95
N GLU A 145 -1.74 26.81 -2.11
CA GLU A 145 -3.19 26.58 -2.21
C GLU A 145 -3.62 25.33 -1.41
N PHE A 146 -2.76 24.32 -1.33
CA PHE A 146 -3.02 23.12 -0.55
C PHE A 146 -3.02 23.45 0.95
N ILE A 147 -1.98 24.13 1.42
CA ILE A 147 -1.81 24.51 2.83
C ILE A 147 -2.95 25.41 3.28
N ALA A 148 -3.36 26.38 2.46
CA ALA A 148 -4.48 27.27 2.76
C ALA A 148 -5.84 26.54 2.92
N LYS A 149 -5.97 25.32 2.39
CA LYS A 149 -7.17 24.47 2.54
C LYS A 149 -7.09 23.49 3.71
N CYS A 150 -5.94 23.41 4.38
CA CYS A 150 -5.77 22.58 5.57
C CYS A 150 -6.09 23.38 6.84
N ASN A 151 -6.71 22.74 7.83
CA ASN A 151 -6.98 23.36 9.13
C ASN A 151 -5.71 23.50 9.98
N GLU A 152 -4.76 22.59 9.79
CA GLU A 152 -3.48 22.52 10.48
C GLU A 152 -2.37 22.45 9.43
N GLN A 153 -1.15 22.82 9.82
CA GLN A 153 0.00 22.74 8.94
C GLN A 153 0.26 21.27 8.57
N PRO A 154 0.18 20.91 7.27
CA PRO A 154 0.36 19.53 6.85
C PRO A 154 1.81 19.11 7.01
N GLU A 155 2.03 17.84 7.36
CA GLU A 155 3.36 17.27 7.38
C GLU A 155 4.04 17.32 6.01
N ALA A 156 5.37 17.37 6.00
CA ALA A 156 6.17 17.30 4.78
C ALA A 156 5.85 16.05 3.94
N SER A 157 5.52 14.93 4.58
CA SER A 157 5.09 13.68 3.94
C SER A 157 3.82 13.87 3.09
N VAL A 158 2.84 14.62 3.61
CA VAL A 158 1.56 14.90 2.95
C VAL A 158 1.74 15.80 1.73
N LEU A 159 2.57 16.84 1.87
CA LEU A 159 2.92 17.75 0.77
C LEU A 159 3.73 17.02 -0.32
N SER A 160 4.65 16.14 0.09
CA SER A 160 5.45 15.34 -0.85
C SER A 160 4.58 14.38 -1.64
N ARG A 161 3.61 13.72 -0.99
CA ARG A 161 2.62 12.86 -1.68
C ARG A 161 1.75 13.68 -2.64
N PHE A 162 1.37 14.89 -2.26
CA PHE A 162 0.62 15.80 -3.14
C PHE A 162 1.41 16.15 -4.42
N LEU A 163 2.66 16.55 -4.26
CA LEU A 163 3.54 16.92 -5.39
C LEU A 163 3.89 15.72 -6.28
N THR A 164 3.99 14.51 -5.71
CA THR A 164 4.29 13.27 -6.45
C THR A 164 3.04 12.53 -6.95
N GLY A 165 1.84 13.06 -6.68
CA GLY A 165 0.59 12.46 -7.14
C GLY A 165 0.11 11.23 -6.35
N MET A 166 0.74 10.91 -5.22
CA MET A 166 0.33 9.83 -4.33
C MET A 166 -0.87 10.25 -3.47
N ALA A 167 -1.90 9.40 -3.40
CA ALA A 167 -3.10 9.70 -2.62
C ALA A 167 -2.86 9.56 -1.11
N SER A 168 -3.46 10.47 -0.34
CA SER A 168 -3.56 10.45 1.12
C SER A 168 -5.00 10.78 1.52
N PRO A 169 -5.51 10.33 2.69
CA PRO A 169 -6.88 10.65 3.12
C PRO A 169 -7.24 12.14 3.02
N ILE A 170 -6.34 13.01 3.47
CA ILE A 170 -6.52 14.47 3.41
C ILE A 170 -6.69 14.99 1.98
N HIS A 171 -6.02 14.39 0.98
CA HIS A 171 -6.12 14.80 -0.43
C HIS A 171 -7.52 14.65 -0.99
N THR A 172 -8.26 13.65 -0.52
CA THR A 172 -9.65 13.43 -0.93
C THR A 172 -10.56 14.49 -0.33
N THR A 173 -10.37 14.80 0.95
CA THR A 173 -11.16 15.79 1.70
C THR A 173 -11.07 17.18 1.08
N ILE A 174 -9.86 17.61 0.69
CA ILE A 174 -9.64 18.97 0.13
C ILE A 174 -9.64 19.01 -1.41
N LYS A 175 -10.01 17.90 -2.07
CA LYS A 175 -9.98 17.76 -3.54
C LYS A 175 -8.63 18.14 -4.15
N ALA A 176 -7.54 17.68 -3.54
CA ALA A 176 -6.17 18.07 -3.91
C ALA A 176 -5.83 17.84 -5.39
N LYS A 177 -6.45 16.84 -6.04
CA LYS A 177 -6.28 16.55 -7.47
C LYS A 177 -6.65 17.69 -8.41
N SER A 178 -7.51 18.62 -7.98
CA SER A 178 -7.86 19.79 -8.79
C SER A 178 -6.91 20.98 -8.60
N LEU A 179 -5.97 20.88 -7.65
CA LEU A 179 -5.02 21.94 -7.36
C LEU A 179 -3.85 21.86 -8.34
N LYS A 180 -3.29 23.04 -8.68
CA LYS A 180 -2.21 23.15 -9.66
C LYS A 180 -0.97 22.33 -9.29
N GLY A 181 -0.65 22.24 -8.00
CA GLY A 181 0.53 21.56 -7.49
C GLY A 181 0.46 20.02 -7.53
N PHE A 182 -0.72 19.43 -7.77
CA PHE A 182 -0.87 17.98 -7.73
C PHE A 182 -0.05 17.31 -8.84
N ALA A 183 0.74 16.30 -8.47
CA ALA A 183 1.56 15.49 -9.39
C ALA A 183 2.61 16.27 -10.22
N GLN A 184 2.94 17.52 -9.86
CA GLN A 184 3.96 18.32 -10.59
C GLN A 184 5.36 17.68 -10.58
N LEU A 185 5.65 16.83 -9.59
CA LEU A 185 6.91 16.13 -9.41
C LEU A 185 6.73 14.60 -9.49
N GLU A 186 5.73 14.09 -10.22
CA GLU A 186 5.45 12.64 -10.32
C GLU A 186 6.60 11.79 -10.88
N HIS A 187 7.49 12.39 -11.68
CA HIS A 187 8.66 11.74 -12.28
C HIS A 187 9.91 11.75 -11.38
N TYR A 188 9.83 12.41 -10.22
CA TYR A 188 10.97 12.57 -9.31
C TYR A 188 10.91 11.54 -8.19
N PRO A 189 12.06 11.03 -7.72
CA PRO A 189 12.09 10.16 -6.54
C PRO A 189 11.44 10.85 -5.35
N TYR A 190 10.53 10.13 -4.67
CA TYR A 190 9.80 10.67 -3.52
C TYR A 190 10.74 11.20 -2.42
N LYS A 191 11.87 10.52 -2.20
CA LYS A 191 12.88 10.91 -1.21
C LYS A 191 13.43 12.31 -1.50
N ASP A 192 13.77 12.59 -2.76
CA ASP A 192 14.31 13.89 -3.17
C ASP A 192 13.26 14.98 -2.95
N VAL A 193 12.01 14.74 -3.39
CA VAL A 193 10.90 15.67 -3.17
C VAL A 193 10.69 15.95 -1.68
N LEU A 194 10.73 14.91 -0.83
CA LEU A 194 10.57 15.03 0.61
C LEU A 194 11.68 15.88 1.25
N GLU A 195 12.93 15.72 0.84
CA GLU A 195 14.04 16.54 1.31
C GLU A 195 13.85 18.02 0.95
N HIS A 196 13.48 18.30 -0.30
CA HIS A 196 13.20 19.67 -0.74
C HIS A 196 11.99 20.29 -0.02
N VAL A 197 10.92 19.52 0.23
CA VAL A 197 9.76 19.99 1.01
C VAL A 197 10.15 20.29 2.46
N LYS A 198 10.96 19.43 3.09
CA LYS A 198 11.49 19.69 4.45
C LYS A 198 12.36 20.94 4.50
N GLN A 199 13.12 21.26 3.46
CA GLN A 199 13.87 22.52 3.40
C GLN A 199 12.96 23.75 3.31
N CYS A 200 11.79 23.61 2.69
CA CYS A 200 10.85 24.73 2.52
C CYS A 200 9.95 24.95 3.76
N TYR A 201 9.63 23.88 4.50
CA TYR A 201 8.57 23.88 5.52
C TYR A 201 8.93 23.19 6.84
N GLY A 202 10.14 22.65 6.97
CA GLY A 202 10.63 21.95 8.17
C GLY A 202 11.45 22.82 9.10
#